data_AF-A0A8D0GF27-F1
#
_entry.id   AF-A0A8D0GF27-F1
#
_cell.length_a   1.000
_cell.length_b   1.000
_cell.length_c   1.000
_cell.angle_alpha   90.00
_cell.angle_beta   90.00
_cell.angle_gamma   90.00
#
_symmetry.space_group_name_H-M   'P 1'
#
loop_
_entity.id
_entity.type
_entity.pdbx_description
1 polymer ?
#
loop_
_entity_poly.entity_id
_entity_poly.type
_entity_poly.pdbx_seq_one_letter_code
_entity_poly.pdbx_strand_id
1 'polypeptide(L)'
;APPPRLTAFVVKVLSLTREYQEVDDAGIRGSVQWLLGKQRPDGSFHDPHPVLHRDMQGGVGGLHGGVSLTAFVTIALKQALVAFKGVEL
;
A
#
# COMPACT_ATOMS: atom_id res chain seq x y z
N ALA A 1 -6.69 11.42 -7.18
CA ALA A 1 -5.66 10.38 -7.00
C ALA A 1 -6.22 9.30 -6.07
N PRO A 2 -5.90 8.01 -6.27
CA PRO A 2 -6.46 6.94 -5.42
C PRO A 2 -6.03 7.10 -3.96
N PRO A 3 -6.83 6.64 -2.98
CA PRO A 3 -6.44 6.72 -1.57
C PRO A 3 -5.30 5.72 -1.28
N PRO A 4 -4.23 6.14 -0.56
CA PRO A 4 -3.06 5.29 -0.30
C PRO A 4 -3.39 3.93 0.32
N ARG A 5 -4.44 3.87 1.15
CA ARG A 5 -4.90 2.62 1.77
C ARG A 5 -5.38 1.60 0.75
N LEU A 6 -6.18 2.01 -0.24
CA LEU A 6 -6.68 1.10 -1.27
C LEU A 6 -5.55 0.65 -2.19
N THR A 7 -4.65 1.55 -2.59
CA THR A 7 -3.49 1.19 -3.40
C THR A 7 -2.58 0.19 -2.67
N ALA A 8 -2.29 0.42 -1.39
CA ALA A 8 -1.51 -0.53 -0.58
C ALA A 8 -2.21 -1.89 -0.43
N PHE A 9 -3.54 -1.91 -0.30
CA PHE A 9 -4.31 -3.15 -0.23
C PHE A 9 -4.18 -3.96 -1.53
N VAL A 10 -4.37 -3.30 -2.68
CA VAL A 10 -4.22 -3.93 -4.00
C VAL A 10 -2.80 -4.47 -4.19
N VAL A 11 -1.77 -3.69 -3.87
CA VAL A 11 -0.37 -4.12 -3.93
C VAL A 11 -0.15 -5.39 -3.08
N LYS A 12 -0.63 -5.40 -1.84
CA LYS A 12 -0.50 -6.56 -0.95
C LYS A 12 -1.17 -7.80 -1.53
N VAL A 13 -2.43 -7.69 -1.93
CA VAL A 13 -3.22 -8.83 -2.43
C VAL A 13 -2.59 -9.38 -3.71
N LEU A 14 -2.29 -8.51 -4.68
CA LEU A 14 -1.69 -8.92 -5.94
C LEU A 14 -0.31 -9.55 -5.76
N SER A 15 0.47 -9.09 -4.78
CA SER A 15 1.78 -9.68 -4.46
C SER A 15 1.65 -11.09 -3.85
N LEU A 16 0.59 -11.35 -3.09
CA LEU A 16 0.31 -12.67 -2.51
C LEU A 16 -0.29 -13.64 -3.54
N THR A 17 -1.15 -13.16 -4.44
CA THR A 17 -1.81 -14.01 -5.43
C THR A 17 -0.89 -14.50 -6.54
N ARG A 18 0.34 -13.95 -6.65
CA ARG A 18 1.32 -14.35 -7.67
C ARG A 18 1.71 -15.83 -7.58
N GLU A 19 1.59 -16.43 -6.40
CA GLU A 19 1.84 -17.86 -6.20
C GLU A 19 0.77 -18.75 -6.87
N TYR A 20 -0.39 -18.18 -7.21
CA TYR A 20 -1.55 -18.92 -7.74
C TYR A 20 -1.94 -18.52 -9.17
N GLN A 21 -1.63 -17.30 -9.60
CA GLN A 21 -1.96 -16.77 -10.92
C GLN A 21 -0.87 -15.81 -11.39
N GLU A 22 -0.63 -15.76 -12.71
CA GLU A 22 0.25 -14.75 -13.29
C GLU A 22 -0.28 -13.34 -13.03
N VAL A 23 0.59 -12.49 -12.50
CA VAL A 23 0.33 -11.08 -12.21
C VAL A 23 1.47 -10.24 -12.77
N ASP A 24 1.12 -9.16 -13.45
CA ASP A 24 2.09 -8.23 -14.04
C ASP A 24 2.89 -7.47 -12.96
N ASP A 25 4.20 -7.73 -12.94
CA ASP A 25 5.14 -7.06 -12.06
C ASP A 25 5.33 -5.58 -12.38
N ALA A 26 5.16 -5.15 -13.64
CA ALA A 26 5.26 -3.74 -13.97
C ALA A 26 4.16 -2.92 -13.27
N GLY A 27 2.92 -3.42 -13.28
CA GLY A 27 1.79 -2.83 -12.55
C GLY A 27 2.00 -2.74 -11.03
N ILE A 28 2.53 -3.81 -10.41
CA ILE A 28 2.86 -3.80 -8.97
C ILE A 28 3.95 -2.78 -8.68
N ARG A 29 5.05 -2.80 -9.44
CA ARG A 29 6.18 -1.88 -9.26
C ARG A 29 5.78 -0.41 -9.44
N GLY A 30 4.95 -0.10 -10.44
CA GLY A 30 4.41 1.25 -10.64
C GLY A 30 3.54 1.72 -9.47
N SER A 31 2.71 0.82 -8.92
CA SER A 31 1.89 1.11 -7.75
C SER A 31 2.74 1.33 -6.48
N VAL A 32 3.82 0.56 -6.33
CA VAL A 32 4.82 0.74 -5.25
C VAL A 32 5.53 2.09 -5.37
N GLN A 33 6.01 2.45 -6.56
CA GLN A 33 6.65 3.75 -6.78
C GLN A 33 5.69 4.91 -6.48
N TRP A 34 4.43 4.79 -6.89
CA TRP A 34 3.41 5.77 -6.57
C TRP A 34 3.20 5.90 -5.05
N LEU A 35 3.16 4.77 -4.31
CA LEU A 35 3.06 4.79 -2.84
C LEU A 35 4.27 5.47 -2.22
N LEU A 36 5.50 5.13 -2.61
CA LEU A 36 6.72 5.75 -2.09
C LEU A 36 6.71 7.27 -2.31
N GLY A 37 6.18 7.76 -3.44
CA GLY A 37 5.98 9.18 -3.70
C GLY A 37 4.93 9.87 -2.82
N LYS A 38 4.20 9.12 -1.98
CA LYS A 38 3.26 9.64 -0.96
C LYS A 38 3.81 9.58 0.46
N GLN A 39 5.02 9.03 0.66
CA GLN A 39 5.67 9.04 1.96
C GLN A 39 6.07 10.48 2.32
N ARG A 40 5.81 10.89 3.56
CA ARG A 40 6.24 12.19 4.09
C ARG A 40 7.71 12.16 4.50
N PRO A 41 8.36 13.33 4.70
CA PRO A 41 9.75 13.39 5.15
C PRO A 41 10.01 12.73 6.51
N ASP A 42 8.98 12.61 7.35
CA ASP A 42 9.04 11.90 8.64
C ASP A 42 8.85 10.37 8.50
N GLY A 43 8.72 9.87 7.27
CA GLY A 43 8.50 8.46 6.96
C GLY A 43 7.04 8.00 7.05
N SER A 44 6.12 8.86 7.50
CA SER A 44 4.71 8.51 7.67
C SER A 44 3.92 8.56 6.35
N PHE A 45 2.81 7.82 6.32
CA PHE A 45 1.81 7.89 5.26
C PHE A 45 0.53 8.52 5.81
N HIS A 46 -0.07 9.40 5.01
CA HIS A 46 -1.30 10.08 5.37
C HIS A 46 -2.33 9.96 4.25
N ASP A 47 -3.58 9.73 4.61
CA ASP A 47 -4.69 9.78 3.67
C ASP A 47 -5.39 11.15 3.79
N PRO A 48 -5.27 12.04 2.78
CA PRO A 48 -5.92 13.35 2.82
C PRO A 48 -7.45 13.26 2.73
N HIS A 49 -8.01 12.11 2.34
CA HIS A 49 -9.46 11.90 2.21
C HIS A 49 -9.89 10.75 3.12
N PRO A 50 -10.20 10.99 4.40
CA PRO A 50 -10.78 9.94 5.24
C PRO A 50 -12.05 9.43 4.57
N VAL A 51 -12.12 8.12 4.34
CA VAL A 51 -13.24 7.46 3.65
C VAL A 51 -14.57 7.94 4.26
N LEU A 52 -15.47 8.48 3.43
CA LEU A 52 -16.75 9.10 3.82
C LEU A 52 -17.60 8.20 4.74
N HIS A 53 -17.57 6.88 4.52
CA HIS A 53 -18.18 5.89 5.40
C HIS A 53 -17.14 5.29 6.35
N ARG A 54 -17.03 5.89 7.55
CA ARG A 54 -16.11 5.44 8.62
C ARG A 54 -16.38 4.00 9.09
N ASP A 55 -17.60 3.50 8.92
CA ASP A 55 -17.99 2.13 9.32
C ASP A 55 -17.30 1.04 8.48
N MET A 56 -16.86 1.36 7.26
CA MET A 56 -16.07 0.44 6.43
C MET A 56 -14.57 0.42 6.79
N GLN A 57 -14.10 1.32 7.67
CA GLN A 57 -12.71 1.37 8.11
C GLN A 57 -12.42 0.42 9.29
N GLY A 58 -13.45 -0.12 9.95
CA GLY A 58 -13.31 -0.86 11.21
C GLY A 58 -12.76 0.03 12.33
N GLY A 59 -12.02 -0.55 13.29
CA GLY A 59 -11.46 0.17 14.46
C GLY A 59 -10.31 1.15 14.16
N VAL A 60 -10.13 1.57 12.91
CA VAL A 60 -8.97 2.34 12.42
C VAL A 60 -9.27 3.83 12.20
N GLY A 61 -10.45 4.30 12.61
CA GLY A 61 -10.85 5.71 12.48
C GLY A 61 -10.40 6.58 13.67
N GLY A 62 -9.80 7.75 13.41
CA GLY A 62 -9.49 8.77 14.44
C GLY A 62 -7.99 9.08 14.59
N LEU A 63 -7.54 9.40 15.81
CA LEU A 63 -6.18 9.83 16.15
C LEU A 63 -5.06 8.89 15.66
N HIS A 64 -5.35 7.59 15.46
CA HIS A 64 -4.38 6.58 15.05
C HIS A 64 -4.40 6.26 13.55
N GLY A 65 -5.23 6.94 12.75
CA GLY A 65 -5.41 6.64 11.32
C GLY A 65 -4.12 6.69 10.49
N GLY A 66 -3.23 7.64 10.81
CA GLY A 66 -1.91 7.77 10.16
C GLY A 66 -0.92 6.66 10.55
N VAL A 67 -0.90 6.26 11.83
CA VAL A 67 -0.03 5.18 12.32
C VAL A 67 -0.43 3.84 11.71
N SER A 68 -1.72 3.51 11.75
CA SER A 68 -2.24 2.28 11.16
C SER A 68 -2.08 2.26 9.64
N LEU A 69 -2.23 3.41 8.97
CA LEU A 69 -1.95 3.50 7.53
C LEU A 69 -0.47 3.25 7.23
N THR A 70 0.43 3.87 7.99
CA THR A 70 1.87 3.69 7.81
C THR A 70 2.24 2.22 7.99
N ALA A 71 1.81 1.57 9.07
CA ALA A 71 2.03 0.14 9.28
C ALA A 71 1.45 -0.71 8.15
N PHE A 72 0.25 -0.39 7.67
CA PHE A 72 -0.41 -1.10 6.59
C PHE A 72 0.35 -0.99 5.25
N VAL A 73 0.81 0.22 4.90
CA VAL A 73 1.65 0.46 3.72
C VAL A 73 2.96 -0.31 3.85
N THR A 74 3.62 -0.28 5.01
CA THR A 74 4.85 -1.03 5.26
C THR A 74 4.66 -2.55 5.04
N ILE A 75 3.56 -3.12 5.51
CA ILE A 75 3.24 -4.54 5.27
C ILE A 75 3.07 -4.79 3.77
N ALA A 76 2.34 -3.93 3.05
CA ALA A 76 2.15 -4.07 1.61
C ALA A 76 3.48 -4.01 0.84
N LEU A 77 4.36 -3.06 1.18
CA LEU A 77 5.70 -2.94 0.59
C LEU A 77 6.55 -4.17 0.86
N LYS A 78 6.49 -4.73 2.08
CA LYS A 78 7.22 -5.95 2.44
C LYS A 78 6.78 -7.15 1.59
N GLN A 79 5.47 -7.30 1.36
CA GLN A 79 4.95 -8.36 0.48
C GLN A 79 5.35 -8.14 -0.98
N ALA A 80 5.38 -6.88 -1.43
CA ALA A 80 5.74 -6.55 -2.81
C ALA A 80 7.21 -6.79 -3.17
N LEU A 81 8.11 -7.02 -2.20
CA LEU A 81 9.53 -7.28 -2.48
C LEU A 81 9.75 -8.44 -3.45
N VAL A 82 8.84 -9.42 -3.50
CA VAL A 82 8.91 -10.54 -4.44
C VAL A 82 8.81 -10.08 -5.91
N ALA A 83 8.10 -8.98 -6.19
CA ALA A 83 7.99 -8.36 -7.52
C ALA A 83 9.28 -7.62 -7.96
N PHE A 84 10.27 -7.52 -7.07
CA PHE A 84 11.57 -6.87 -7.33
C PHE A 84 12.74 -7.85 -7.31
N LYS A 85 12.53 -9.12 -6.92
CA LYS A 85 13.56 -10.16 -6.96
C LYS A 85 13.84 -10.51 -8.43
N GLY A 86 14.91 -9.94 -8.99
CA GLY A 86 15.29 -10.09 -10.41
C GLY A 86 15.60 -8.77 -11.11
N VAL A 87 15.36 -7.62 -10.46
CA VAL A 87 15.90 -6.33 -10.89
C VAL A 87 17.28 -6.19 -10.24
N GLU A 88 18.34 -6.61 -10.93
CA GLU A 88 19.70 -6.20 -10.55
C GLU A 88 19.79 -4.67 -10.67
N LEU A 89 20.33 -4.04 -9.61
CA LEU A 89 20.70 -2.62 -9.60
C LEU A 89 21.98 -2.40 -10.40
#